data_AF-A0A517XX48-F1
#
_entry.id   AF-A0A517XX48-F1
#
_cell.length_a   1.000
_cell.length_b   1.000
_cell.length_c   1.000
_cell.angle_alpha   90.00
_cell.angle_beta   90.00
_cell.angle_gamma   90.00
#
_symmetry.space_group_name_H-M   'P 1'
#
loop_
_entity.id
_entity.type
_entity.pdbx_description
1 polymer ?
#
loop_
_entity_poly.entity_id
_entity_poly.type
_entity_poly.pdbx_seq_one_letter_code
_entity_poly.pdbx_strand_id
1 'polypeptide(L)'
;MLTTAARRARPGFTLVELLVAAAVCVLIMAVMATAFSLGIDTVRHMKSSGDMMDQLRGAGVALKTDLAANHLLDADGTPKKLSSIRADQTKIKDNGTGVTPRYTFENGYEWKCPTNGFFRICSTPITYQTDASGNPLPDADQLSAGTGVATTHYLHFTSILSGNSDDEYFRAAVPANGQTYHSIAAEVAWFLEPMGASVGGGPTLHRLIRRQRLAALSDTDRRDRPWPNIPDEAVLSLRRPNQTTTYLSTLAELTNPSNRLGGTKWTSATNQVGPGYAFQGTPPQDDILAPMASRPGEDTVLSNVISFEVQVHWTPSSFTKADNDLLPYGPTDPTVKPNRYPDDFNPTPAKGETRKTDHPFDTLPRVLPTWTNGGLAGTHTYDSWTNDPSLDWTTNYDPATPDAKRPPLVITVRAVQVRIRVWDQKMQAGRQITFVQDL
;
A
#
# COMPACT_ATOMS: atom_id res chain seq x y z
N MET A 1 -2.58 100.48 23.42
CA MET A 1 -3.61 100.24 22.38
C MET A 1 -3.57 98.76 22.01
N LEU A 2 -4.55 97.97 22.45
CA LEU A 2 -4.71 96.56 22.10
C LEU A 2 -5.96 96.45 21.21
N THR A 3 -5.77 96.18 19.93
CA THR A 3 -6.84 95.97 18.95
C THR A 3 -7.36 94.53 19.06
N THR A 4 -8.55 94.39 19.62
CA THR A 4 -9.26 93.12 19.77
C THR A 4 -9.69 92.61 18.39
N ALA A 5 -9.02 91.60 17.86
CA ALA A 5 -9.33 91.01 16.56
C ALA A 5 -10.72 90.34 16.60
N ALA A 6 -11.64 90.80 15.76
CA ALA A 6 -12.96 90.22 15.61
C ALA A 6 -12.83 88.75 15.16
N ARG A 7 -13.28 87.81 16.01
CA ARG A 7 -13.33 86.38 15.67
C ARG A 7 -14.30 86.20 14.51
N ARG A 8 -13.74 85.93 13.33
CA ARG A 8 -14.48 85.54 12.13
C ARG A 8 -15.29 84.28 12.45
N ALA A 9 -16.62 84.40 12.50
CA ALA A 9 -17.50 83.27 12.70
C ALA A 9 -17.29 82.28 11.54
N ARG A 10 -16.87 81.06 11.85
CA ARG A 10 -16.74 80.00 10.85
C ARG A 10 -18.16 79.54 10.49
N PRO A 11 -18.53 79.48 9.20
CA PRO A 11 -19.82 78.93 8.80
C PRO A 11 -19.94 77.48 9.30
N GLY A 12 -21.07 77.15 9.93
CA GLY A 12 -21.37 75.78 10.34
C GLY A 12 -21.69 74.91 9.13
N PHE A 13 -21.40 73.61 9.23
CA PHE A 13 -21.77 72.65 8.20
C PHE A 13 -23.29 72.54 8.08
N THR A 14 -23.77 72.49 6.85
CA THR A 14 -25.18 72.20 6.57
C THR A 14 -25.47 70.73 6.87
N LEU A 15 -26.73 70.43 7.23
CA LEU A 15 -27.17 69.06 7.51
C LEU A 15 -26.89 68.11 6.32
N VAL A 16 -27.00 68.63 5.09
CA VAL A 16 -26.70 67.87 3.86
C VAL A 16 -25.22 67.50 3.78
N GLU A 17 -24.30 68.42 4.11
CA GLU A 17 -22.85 68.14 4.12
C GLU A 17 -22.50 67.06 5.15
N LEU A 18 -23.12 67.09 6.33
CA LEU A 18 -22.93 66.06 7.36
C LEU A 18 -23.49 64.70 6.92
N LEU A 19 -24.65 64.67 6.27
CA LEU A 19 -25.23 63.42 5.75
C LEU A 19 -24.37 62.80 4.64
N VAL A 20 -23.87 63.62 3.71
CA VAL A 20 -22.97 63.14 2.63
C VAL A 20 -21.66 62.64 3.22
N ALA A 21 -21.06 63.37 4.16
CA ALA A 21 -19.83 62.95 4.82
C ALA A 21 -20.01 61.62 5.58
N ALA A 22 -21.12 61.45 6.29
CA ALA A 22 -21.45 60.20 6.98
C ALA A 22 -21.63 59.03 5.98
N ALA A 23 -22.36 59.25 4.88
CA ALA A 23 -22.56 58.23 3.85
C ALA A 23 -21.25 57.78 3.20
N VAL A 24 -20.36 58.72 2.87
CA VAL A 24 -19.02 58.42 2.33
C VAL A 24 -18.16 57.67 3.35
N CYS A 25 -18.20 58.06 4.62
CA CYS A 25 -17.45 57.38 5.67
C CYS A 25 -17.89 55.92 5.85
N VAL A 26 -19.20 55.66 5.86
CA VAL A 26 -19.77 54.30 5.93
C VAL A 26 -19.41 53.50 4.67
N LEU A 27 -19.45 54.10 3.49
CA LEU A 27 -19.06 53.44 2.24
C LEU A 27 -17.58 53.02 2.26
N ILE A 28 -16.67 53.90 2.70
CA ILE A 28 -15.24 53.59 2.82
C ILE A 28 -15.02 52.47 3.84
N MET A 29 -15.69 52.53 5.00
CA MET A 29 -15.62 51.44 5.99
C MET A 29 -16.13 50.11 5.42
N ALA A 30 -17.22 50.13 4.64
CA ALA A 30 -17.76 48.92 4.01
C ALA A 30 -16.78 48.30 3.00
N VAL A 31 -16.13 49.11 2.16
CA VAL A 31 -15.12 48.63 1.19
C VAL A 31 -13.86 48.11 1.89
N MET A 32 -13.40 48.78 2.95
CA MET A 32 -12.26 48.26 3.73
C MET A 32 -12.61 46.94 4.41
N ALA A 33 -13.81 46.82 5.00
CA ALA A 33 -14.25 45.60 5.65
C ALA A 33 -14.31 44.41 4.67
N THR A 34 -14.83 44.61 3.45
CA THR A 34 -14.87 43.54 2.43
C THR A 34 -13.47 43.17 1.95
N ALA A 35 -12.58 44.15 1.74
CA ALA A 35 -11.19 43.89 1.38
C ALA A 35 -10.44 43.11 2.47
N PHE A 36 -10.63 43.44 3.75
CA PHE A 36 -10.03 42.69 4.86
C PHE A 36 -10.59 41.28 4.98
N SER A 37 -11.91 41.07 4.78
CA SER A 37 -12.50 39.73 4.80
C SER A 37 -11.88 38.85 3.71
N LEU A 38 -11.80 39.36 2.47
CA LEU A 38 -11.15 38.66 1.35
C LEU A 38 -9.66 38.39 1.64
N GLY A 39 -8.95 39.34 2.23
CA GLY A 39 -7.56 39.17 2.66
C GLY A 39 -7.39 38.05 3.70
N ILE A 40 -8.29 37.97 4.68
CA ILE A 40 -8.25 36.93 5.71
C ILE A 40 -8.57 35.55 5.12
N ASP A 41 -9.56 35.47 4.25
CA ASP A 41 -9.95 34.20 3.63
C ASP A 41 -8.85 33.67 2.69
N THR A 42 -8.25 34.55 1.89
CA THR A 42 -7.08 34.17 1.05
C THR A 42 -5.90 33.68 1.89
N VAL A 43 -5.58 34.31 3.02
CA VAL A 43 -4.52 33.83 3.93
C VAL A 43 -4.88 32.48 4.55
N ARG A 44 -6.13 32.27 4.97
CA ARG A 44 -6.61 30.97 5.48
C ARG A 44 -6.52 29.87 4.42
N HIS A 45 -6.87 30.19 3.18
CA HIS A 45 -6.71 29.28 2.06
C HIS A 45 -5.24 28.96 1.82
N MET A 46 -4.37 29.96 1.66
CA MET A 46 -2.93 29.72 1.46
C MET A 46 -2.33 28.84 2.57
N LYS A 47 -2.73 29.08 3.83
CA LYS A 47 -2.31 28.24 4.96
C LYS A 47 -2.79 26.79 4.83
N SER A 48 -4.09 26.56 4.58
CA SER A 48 -4.64 25.21 4.43
C SER A 48 -3.95 24.43 3.30
N SER A 49 -3.68 25.12 2.18
CA SER A 49 -2.92 24.55 1.07
C SER A 49 -1.50 24.18 1.45
N GLY A 50 -0.81 25.05 2.19
CA GLY A 50 0.55 24.81 2.67
C GLY A 50 0.62 23.61 3.61
N ASP A 51 -0.23 23.60 4.64
CA ASP A 51 -0.31 22.52 5.63
C ASP A 51 -0.54 21.15 4.95
N MET A 52 -1.42 21.10 3.94
CA MET A 52 -1.68 19.86 3.18
C MET A 52 -0.50 19.41 2.33
N MET A 53 0.20 20.34 1.67
CA MET A 53 1.39 20.01 0.88
C MET A 53 2.51 19.46 1.77
N ASP A 54 2.70 20.05 2.95
CA ASP A 54 3.69 19.59 3.93
C ASP A 54 3.35 18.19 4.47
N GLN A 55 2.07 17.92 4.75
CA GLN A 55 1.61 16.59 5.13
C GLN A 55 1.84 15.55 4.02
N LEU A 56 1.43 15.85 2.78
CA LEU A 56 1.65 14.96 1.63
C LEU A 56 3.14 14.69 1.39
N ARG A 57 3.98 15.72 1.55
CA ARG A 57 5.43 15.59 1.45
C ARG A 57 5.99 14.71 2.57
N GLY A 58 5.54 14.89 3.81
CA GLY A 58 5.92 14.05 4.95
C GLY A 58 5.59 12.58 4.71
N ALA A 59 4.36 12.28 4.29
CA ALA A 59 3.93 10.93 3.93
C ALA A 59 4.76 10.34 2.78
N GLY A 60 5.03 11.13 1.75
CA GLY A 60 5.84 10.72 0.60
C GLY A 60 7.29 10.42 0.97
N VAL A 61 7.90 11.20 1.86
CA VAL A 61 9.26 10.96 2.37
C VAL A 61 9.31 9.67 3.20
N ALA A 62 8.34 9.46 4.10
CA ALA A 62 8.25 8.24 4.89
C ALA A 62 8.12 6.99 4.01
N LEU A 63 7.18 6.99 3.06
CA LEU A 63 6.98 5.85 2.16
C LEU A 63 8.19 5.61 1.25
N LYS A 64 8.84 6.65 0.72
CA LYS A 64 10.09 6.51 -0.05
C LYS A 64 11.21 5.91 0.77
N THR A 65 11.33 6.30 2.05
CA THR A 65 12.37 5.78 2.95
C THR A 65 12.14 4.30 3.20
N ASP A 66 10.90 3.89 3.47
CA ASP A 66 10.55 2.47 3.69
C ASP A 66 10.83 1.61 2.46
N LEU A 67 10.46 2.12 1.27
CA LEU A 67 10.63 1.42 -0.02
C LEU A 67 12.04 1.48 -0.59
N ALA A 68 12.90 2.40 -0.12
CA ALA A 68 14.29 2.49 -0.54
C ALA A 68 15.19 1.50 0.23
N ALA A 69 14.72 1.03 1.39
CA ALA A 69 15.42 0.07 2.22
C ALA A 69 15.57 -1.30 1.51
N ASN A 70 16.42 -2.15 2.07
CA ASN A 70 16.48 -3.54 1.63
C ASN A 70 15.27 -4.28 2.21
N HIS A 71 14.67 -5.17 1.42
CA HIS A 71 13.45 -5.84 1.82
C HIS A 71 13.68 -7.31 2.17
N LEU A 72 14.76 -7.89 1.65
CA LEU A 72 15.01 -9.32 1.66
C LEU A 72 16.42 -9.59 2.18
N LEU A 73 16.68 -10.81 2.66
CA LEU A 73 18.05 -11.32 2.79
C LEU A 73 18.24 -12.51 1.86
N ASP A 74 19.42 -12.54 1.25
CA ASP A 74 19.91 -13.71 0.53
C ASP A 74 20.21 -14.88 1.50
N ALA A 75 20.53 -16.06 0.97
CA ALA A 75 20.96 -17.23 1.75
C ALA A 75 22.20 -16.92 2.63
N ASP A 76 23.06 -16.01 2.18
CA ASP A 76 24.24 -15.53 2.91
C ASP A 76 23.92 -14.48 3.99
N GLY A 77 22.64 -14.13 4.18
CA GLY A 77 22.21 -13.08 5.11
C GLY A 77 22.50 -11.65 4.63
N THR A 78 22.94 -11.48 3.37
CA THR A 78 23.18 -10.15 2.79
C THR A 78 21.85 -9.48 2.44
N PRO A 79 21.61 -8.22 2.87
CA PRO A 79 20.42 -7.48 2.49
C PRO A 79 20.32 -7.24 0.97
N LYS A 80 19.12 -7.45 0.44
CA LYS A 80 18.80 -7.35 -0.98
C LYS A 80 17.52 -6.55 -1.20
N LYS A 81 17.51 -5.85 -2.33
CA LYS A 81 16.34 -5.17 -2.90
C LYS A 81 15.41 -6.14 -3.61
N LEU A 82 14.14 -5.77 -3.81
CA LEU A 82 13.18 -6.62 -4.51
C LEU A 82 13.56 -6.78 -6.00
N SER A 83 14.05 -5.71 -6.65
CA SER A 83 14.49 -5.78 -8.05
C SER A 83 15.66 -6.73 -8.28
N SER A 84 16.39 -7.09 -7.23
CA SER A 84 17.50 -8.04 -7.32
C SER A 84 17.04 -9.50 -7.40
N ILE A 85 15.77 -9.80 -7.16
CA ILE A 85 15.22 -11.14 -7.40
C ILE A 85 15.26 -11.41 -8.91
N ARG A 86 16.14 -12.33 -9.30
CA ARG A 86 16.34 -12.75 -10.69
C ARG A 86 15.34 -13.83 -11.08
N ALA A 87 14.11 -13.44 -11.41
CA ALA A 87 13.10 -14.39 -11.90
C ALA A 87 13.45 -14.98 -13.28
N ASP A 88 14.40 -14.38 -13.99
CA ASP A 88 14.99 -14.91 -15.22
C ASP A 88 15.90 -16.11 -14.99
N GLN A 89 16.42 -16.29 -13.77
CA GLN A 89 17.31 -17.41 -13.44
C GLN A 89 16.54 -18.68 -13.02
N THR A 90 15.22 -18.58 -12.89
CA THR A 90 14.35 -19.71 -12.60
C THR A 90 14.17 -20.59 -13.83
N LYS A 91 14.69 -21.82 -13.79
CA LYS A 91 14.40 -22.82 -14.81
C LYS A 91 13.42 -23.86 -14.26
N ILE A 92 12.22 -23.88 -14.83
CA ILE A 92 11.25 -24.93 -14.57
C ILE A 92 11.50 -26.03 -15.61
N LYS A 93 11.89 -27.23 -15.17
CA LYS A 93 11.89 -28.42 -16.03
C LYS A 93 10.51 -29.07 -15.97
N ASP A 94 9.95 -29.32 -17.15
CA ASP A 94 8.84 -30.26 -17.29
C ASP A 94 9.44 -31.68 -17.30
N ASN A 95 9.02 -32.54 -16.38
CA ASN A 95 9.52 -33.91 -16.29
C ASN A 95 8.92 -34.88 -17.31
N GLY A 96 8.07 -34.44 -18.24
CA GLY A 96 7.72 -35.19 -19.45
C GLY A 96 7.01 -36.53 -19.26
N THR A 97 6.77 -37.02 -18.03
CA THR A 97 6.01 -38.25 -17.79
C THR A 97 4.53 -37.90 -17.79
N GLY A 98 3.88 -38.06 -18.95
CA GLY A 98 2.55 -37.56 -19.32
C GLY A 98 1.32 -37.99 -18.50
N VAL A 99 1.42 -38.07 -17.18
CA VAL A 99 0.29 -38.34 -16.27
C VAL A 99 0.10 -37.21 -15.25
N THR A 100 1.14 -36.43 -14.92
CA THR A 100 1.03 -35.14 -14.21
C THR A 100 2.32 -34.36 -14.46
N PRO A 101 2.26 -33.09 -14.92
CA PRO A 101 3.47 -32.28 -15.03
C PRO A 101 4.03 -32.04 -13.63
N ARG A 102 5.06 -32.83 -13.27
CA ARG A 102 5.89 -32.55 -12.10
C ARG A 102 6.92 -31.51 -12.51
N TYR A 103 6.77 -30.29 -12.00
CA TYR A 103 7.80 -29.27 -12.10
C TYR A 103 8.92 -29.63 -11.14
N THR A 104 10.05 -30.09 -11.67
CA THR A 104 11.28 -30.12 -10.89
C THR A 104 12.19 -29.01 -11.38
N PHE A 105 12.94 -28.41 -10.48
CA PHE A 105 13.97 -27.47 -10.85
C PHE A 105 15.14 -28.23 -11.49
N GLU A 106 15.69 -27.71 -12.57
CA GLU A 106 16.89 -28.27 -13.20
C GLU A 106 18.08 -28.12 -12.25
N ASN A 107 18.82 -29.21 -12.00
CA ASN A 107 20.05 -29.24 -11.16
C ASN A 107 20.85 -27.93 -11.24
N GLY A 108 20.73 -27.08 -10.21
CA GLY A 108 21.47 -25.82 -10.06
C GLY A 108 20.68 -24.52 -10.26
N TYR A 109 19.45 -24.56 -10.78
CA TYR A 109 18.61 -23.36 -11.03
C TYR A 109 17.26 -23.46 -10.31
N GLU A 110 17.33 -23.67 -9.00
CA GLU A 110 16.17 -23.63 -8.12
C GLU A 110 15.67 -22.20 -7.98
N TRP A 111 14.34 -21.98 -8.04
CA TRP A 111 13.76 -20.72 -7.58
C TRP A 111 14.18 -20.52 -6.14
N LYS A 112 15.20 -19.68 -5.93
CA LYS A 112 15.56 -19.23 -4.59
C LYS A 112 14.60 -18.12 -4.24
N CYS A 113 13.42 -18.54 -3.80
CA CYS A 113 12.55 -17.70 -3.01
C CYS A 113 13.38 -17.03 -1.89
N PRO A 114 13.08 -15.77 -1.53
CA PRO A 114 13.85 -15.06 -0.52
C PRO A 114 13.84 -15.83 0.80
N THR A 115 15.00 -16.30 1.27
CA THR A 115 15.07 -17.13 2.49
C THR A 115 14.60 -16.36 3.73
N ASN A 116 14.78 -15.03 3.72
CA ASN A 116 14.34 -14.17 4.79
C ASN A 116 13.68 -12.90 4.23
N GLY A 117 12.55 -12.52 4.82
CA GLY A 117 11.79 -11.35 4.44
C GLY A 117 10.75 -11.64 3.36
N PHE A 118 9.89 -10.66 3.10
CA PHE A 118 8.87 -10.76 2.06
C PHE A 118 8.52 -9.36 1.50
N PHE A 119 7.88 -9.36 0.35
CA PHE A 119 7.31 -8.18 -0.27
C PHE A 119 5.98 -8.53 -0.92
N ARG A 120 4.92 -7.80 -0.55
CA ARG A 120 3.56 -8.00 -1.02
C ARG A 120 2.98 -6.69 -1.53
N ILE A 121 2.36 -6.75 -2.69
CA ILE A 121 1.73 -5.63 -3.39
C ILE A 121 0.35 -6.05 -3.81
N CYS A 122 -0.66 -5.27 -3.49
CA CYS A 122 -1.96 -5.35 -4.15
C CYS A 122 -2.16 -4.13 -5.03
N SER A 123 -2.42 -4.38 -6.31
CA SER A 123 -2.56 -3.37 -7.35
C SER A 123 -3.75 -3.69 -8.23
N THR A 124 -4.96 -3.61 -7.66
CA THR A 124 -6.21 -3.83 -8.38
C THR A 124 -6.45 -2.76 -9.47
N PRO A 125 -7.21 -3.07 -10.53
CA PRO A 125 -7.74 -2.05 -11.43
C PRO A 125 -8.48 -0.98 -10.64
N ILE A 126 -8.23 0.27 -10.99
CA ILE A 126 -8.90 1.40 -10.38
C ILE A 126 -10.40 1.26 -10.62
N THR A 127 -11.20 1.39 -9.55
CA THR A 127 -12.65 1.42 -9.70
C THR A 127 -13.07 2.86 -10.01
N TYR A 128 -13.69 3.07 -11.16
CA TYR A 128 -14.34 4.34 -11.46
C TYR A 128 -15.69 4.37 -10.76
N GLN A 129 -16.01 5.47 -10.09
CA GLN A 129 -17.40 5.68 -9.69
C GLN A 129 -18.22 5.81 -10.96
N THR A 130 -19.23 4.97 -11.11
CA THR A 130 -20.14 5.04 -12.24
C THR A 130 -21.51 5.52 -11.79
N ASP A 131 -22.23 6.21 -12.68
CA ASP A 131 -23.64 6.53 -12.49
C ASP A 131 -24.48 5.23 -12.52
N ALA A 132 -25.79 5.36 -12.32
CA ALA A 132 -26.72 4.23 -12.41
C ALA A 132 -26.71 3.55 -13.80
N SER A 133 -26.15 4.20 -14.81
CA SER A 133 -26.03 3.71 -16.19
C SER A 133 -24.66 3.08 -16.48
N GLY A 134 -23.74 3.02 -15.50
CA GLY A 134 -22.40 2.49 -15.67
C GLY A 134 -21.39 3.47 -16.30
N ASN A 135 -21.76 4.73 -16.51
CA ASN A 135 -20.85 5.75 -17.04
C ASN A 135 -19.99 6.32 -15.91
N PRO A 136 -18.67 6.52 -16.09
CA PRO A 136 -17.84 7.16 -15.09
C PRO A 136 -18.39 8.55 -14.74
N LEU A 137 -18.69 8.78 -13.46
CA LEU A 137 -19.16 10.06 -12.96
C LEU A 137 -18.02 11.08 -12.98
N PRO A 138 -18.30 12.34 -13.36
CA PRO A 138 -17.42 13.46 -13.05
C PRO A 138 -17.20 13.56 -11.56
N ASP A 139 -15.94 13.70 -11.13
CA ASP A 139 -15.64 14.00 -9.73
C ASP A 139 -16.20 15.38 -9.37
N ALA A 140 -16.66 15.55 -8.13
CA ALA A 140 -17.39 16.74 -7.67
C ALA A 140 -16.54 18.02 -7.71
N ASP A 141 -15.22 17.88 -7.78
CA ASP A 141 -14.25 18.97 -7.89
C ASP A 141 -13.88 19.34 -9.33
N GLN A 142 -14.58 18.78 -10.33
CA GLN A 142 -14.30 18.96 -11.77
C GLN A 142 -12.85 18.58 -12.17
N LEU A 143 -12.12 17.84 -11.34
CA LEU A 143 -10.92 17.14 -11.79
C LEU A 143 -11.38 16.00 -12.70
N SER A 144 -11.51 16.32 -13.99
CA SER A 144 -11.72 15.44 -15.15
C SER A 144 -12.41 14.10 -14.83
N ALA A 145 -13.69 13.98 -15.17
CA ALA A 145 -14.45 12.72 -15.15
C ALA A 145 -13.59 11.52 -15.58
N GLY A 146 -13.22 10.68 -14.61
CA GLY A 146 -12.19 9.66 -14.79
C GLY A 146 -11.16 9.54 -13.67
N THR A 147 -11.27 10.26 -12.55
CA THR A 147 -10.42 10.03 -11.38
C THR A 147 -10.90 8.79 -10.61
N GLY A 148 -10.66 7.60 -11.17
CA GLY A 148 -10.94 6.36 -10.44
C GLY A 148 -10.27 6.35 -9.06
N VAL A 149 -10.90 5.67 -8.11
CA VAL A 149 -10.42 5.55 -6.74
C VAL A 149 -9.77 4.18 -6.53
N ALA A 150 -8.58 4.19 -5.96
CA ALA A 150 -7.84 3.01 -5.54
C ALA A 150 -7.94 2.91 -4.01
N THR A 151 -8.96 2.22 -3.52
CA THR A 151 -9.18 2.01 -2.06
C THR A 151 -8.63 0.68 -1.55
N THR A 152 -8.40 -0.28 -2.45
CA THR A 152 -8.04 -1.66 -2.15
C THR A 152 -6.55 -1.98 -2.35
N HIS A 153 -5.74 -0.97 -2.70
CA HIS A 153 -4.30 -1.16 -2.90
C HIS A 153 -3.62 -1.14 -1.54
N TYR A 154 -2.55 -1.93 -1.43
CA TYR A 154 -1.69 -1.91 -0.26
C TYR A 154 -0.27 -2.34 -0.63
N LEU A 155 0.66 -1.94 0.22
CA LEU A 155 2.03 -2.43 0.24
C LEU A 155 2.27 -3.07 1.60
N HIS A 156 2.89 -4.25 1.63
CA HIS A 156 3.19 -4.95 2.87
C HIS A 156 4.48 -5.72 2.70
N PHE A 157 5.52 -5.35 3.45
CA PHE A 157 6.86 -5.85 3.22
C PHE A 157 7.70 -5.79 4.48
N THR A 158 8.81 -6.52 4.48
CA THR A 158 9.87 -6.34 5.46
C THR A 158 10.81 -5.23 5.00
N SER A 159 11.30 -4.43 5.94
CA SER A 159 12.24 -3.35 5.71
C SER A 159 13.45 -3.54 6.63
N ILE A 160 14.64 -3.43 6.05
CA ILE A 160 15.92 -3.74 6.70
C ILE A 160 16.83 -2.53 6.55
N LEU A 161 17.15 -1.90 7.67
CA LEU A 161 18.12 -0.82 7.78
C LEU A 161 19.53 -1.39 7.96
N SER A 162 20.56 -0.62 7.62
CA SER A 162 21.96 -1.07 7.74
C SER A 162 22.43 -1.24 9.18
N GLY A 163 21.85 -0.50 10.13
CA GLY A 163 22.18 -0.60 11.55
C GLY A 163 23.57 -0.08 11.94
N ASN A 164 24.22 0.72 11.09
CA ASN A 164 25.56 1.27 11.33
C ASN A 164 25.56 2.43 12.34
N SER A 165 24.41 3.06 12.58
CA SER A 165 24.23 4.14 13.54
C SER A 165 22.94 3.98 14.31
N ASP A 166 22.83 4.59 15.50
CA ASP A 166 21.62 4.51 16.34
C ASP A 166 20.37 5.06 15.64
N ASP A 167 20.56 5.95 14.65
CA ASP A 167 19.49 6.51 13.83
C ASP A 167 19.02 5.56 12.72
N GLU A 168 19.76 4.47 12.45
CA GLU A 168 19.42 3.42 11.49
C GLU A 168 18.68 2.24 12.15
N TYR A 169 17.93 2.50 13.22
CA TYR A 169 17.07 1.50 13.85
C TYR A 169 15.62 1.96 13.79
N PHE A 170 14.72 1.03 13.48
CA PHE A 170 13.31 1.21 13.75
C PHE A 170 13.12 1.26 15.25
N ARG A 171 12.51 2.34 15.73
CA ARG A 171 12.18 2.53 17.14
C ARG A 171 10.69 2.42 17.33
N ALA A 172 10.29 1.83 18.45
CA ALA A 172 8.90 1.80 18.84
C ALA A 172 8.79 1.83 20.36
N ALA A 173 7.95 2.74 20.86
CA ALA A 173 7.69 2.88 22.29
C ALA A 173 6.45 2.06 22.67
N VAL A 174 6.52 1.38 23.81
CA VAL A 174 5.35 0.74 24.44
C VAL A 174 4.83 1.65 25.56
N PRO A 175 3.67 2.32 25.38
CA PRO A 175 3.15 3.30 26.34
C PRO A 175 2.97 2.73 27.75
N ALA A 176 2.59 1.46 27.87
CA ALA A 176 2.31 0.83 29.15
C ALA A 176 3.51 0.82 30.11
N ASN A 177 4.74 0.69 29.57
CA ASN A 177 5.95 0.53 30.38
C ASN A 177 7.01 1.61 30.12
N GLY A 178 6.77 2.54 29.19
CA GLY A 178 7.75 3.57 28.77
C GLY A 178 9.01 3.01 28.12
N GLN A 179 9.06 1.71 27.85
CA GLN A 179 10.20 1.06 27.21
C GLN A 179 10.19 1.33 25.71
N THR A 180 11.35 1.70 25.17
CA THR A 180 11.57 1.87 23.73
C THR A 180 12.38 0.70 23.22
N TYR A 181 11.85 0.02 22.22
CA TYR A 181 12.52 -1.07 21.52
C TYR A 181 13.11 -0.55 20.23
N HIS A 182 14.22 -1.16 19.83
CA HIS A 182 14.86 -0.87 18.57
C HIS A 182 15.11 -2.17 17.79
N SER A 183 14.93 -2.11 16.47
CA SER A 183 15.35 -3.17 15.57
C SER A 183 15.84 -2.65 14.24
N ILE A 184 16.82 -3.33 13.65
CA ILE A 184 17.25 -3.09 12.27
C ILE A 184 16.24 -3.61 11.25
N ALA A 185 15.33 -4.50 11.66
CA ALA A 185 14.31 -5.10 10.82
C ALA A 185 12.91 -4.74 11.33
N ALA A 186 12.03 -4.38 10.42
CA ALA A 186 10.62 -4.17 10.69
C ALA A 186 9.74 -4.74 9.59
N GLU A 187 8.54 -5.10 9.96
CA GLU A 187 7.43 -5.36 9.07
C GLU A 187 6.63 -4.07 8.90
N VAL A 188 6.45 -3.62 7.66
CA VAL A 188 5.80 -2.35 7.32
C VAL A 188 4.62 -2.62 6.39
N ALA A 189 3.48 -2.01 6.67
CA ALA A 189 2.32 -2.03 5.78
C ALA A 189 1.73 -0.63 5.57
N TRP A 190 1.36 -0.36 4.32
CA TRP A 190 0.70 0.86 3.87
C TRP A 190 -0.62 0.52 3.22
N PHE A 191 -1.72 1.06 3.74
CA PHE A 191 -3.08 0.78 3.26
C PHE A 191 -4.06 1.89 3.67
N LEU A 192 -5.26 1.86 3.10
CA LEU A 192 -6.34 2.78 3.45
C LEU A 192 -7.32 2.16 4.45
N GLU A 193 -7.71 2.95 5.45
CA GLU A 193 -8.77 2.61 6.40
C GLU A 193 -9.95 3.59 6.22
N PRO A 194 -11.19 3.12 6.03
CA PRO A 194 -12.34 4.02 5.90
C PRO A 194 -12.59 4.84 7.18
N MET A 195 -12.97 6.10 7.03
CA MET A 195 -13.34 6.99 8.15
C MET A 195 -14.85 7.03 8.43
N GLY A 196 -15.67 6.46 7.54
CA GLY A 196 -17.14 6.58 7.58
C GLY A 196 -17.67 7.96 7.16
N ALA A 197 -16.80 8.94 6.89
CA ALA A 197 -17.17 10.24 6.31
C ALA A 197 -17.08 10.20 4.78
N SER A 198 -17.90 11.01 4.10
CA SER A 198 -17.85 11.20 2.65
C SER A 198 -17.86 12.69 2.27
N VAL A 199 -17.34 12.99 1.08
CA VAL A 199 -17.28 14.35 0.55
C VAL A 199 -18.61 14.72 -0.09
N GLY A 200 -19.57 15.28 0.67
CA GLY A 200 -20.82 15.81 0.10
C GLY A 200 -21.64 14.78 -0.68
N GLY A 201 -21.62 13.51 -0.27
CA GLY A 201 -22.24 12.39 -1.02
C GLY A 201 -21.33 11.75 -2.08
N GLY A 202 -20.11 12.26 -2.26
CA GLY A 202 -19.07 11.73 -3.13
C GLY A 202 -18.24 10.60 -2.47
N PRO A 203 -16.96 10.44 -2.83
CA PRO A 203 -16.14 9.32 -2.36
C PRO A 203 -16.01 9.29 -0.83
N THR A 204 -15.90 8.08 -0.29
CA THR A 204 -15.62 7.86 1.14
C THR A 204 -14.21 8.33 1.44
N LEU A 205 -14.06 9.09 2.53
CA LEU A 205 -12.76 9.52 3.02
C LEU A 205 -12.10 8.40 3.83
N HIS A 206 -10.80 8.26 3.65
CA HIS A 206 -9.97 7.26 4.29
C HIS A 206 -8.86 7.92 5.11
N ARG A 207 -8.27 7.14 6.00
CA ARG A 207 -6.97 7.40 6.62
C ARG A 207 -5.92 6.59 5.88
N LEU A 208 -4.79 7.18 5.54
CA LEU A 208 -3.62 6.44 5.10
C LEU A 208 -2.89 5.96 6.34
N ILE A 209 -2.82 4.64 6.49
CA ILE A 209 -2.19 3.98 7.62
C ILE A 209 -0.82 3.50 7.18
N ARG A 210 0.20 3.80 8.00
CA ARG A 210 1.53 3.18 7.97
C ARG A 210 1.69 2.40 9.26
N ARG A 211 1.51 1.09 9.18
CA ARG A 211 1.74 0.20 10.30
C ARG A 211 3.17 -0.31 10.27
N GLN A 212 3.87 -0.21 11.40
CA GLN A 212 5.22 -0.72 11.57
C GLN A 212 5.29 -1.60 12.80
N ARG A 213 5.80 -2.82 12.65
CA ARG A 213 6.12 -3.71 13.77
C ARG A 213 7.56 -4.17 13.70
N LEU A 214 8.27 -4.10 14.82
CA LEU A 214 9.66 -4.54 14.89
C LEU A 214 9.72 -6.07 14.72
N ALA A 215 10.65 -6.54 13.91
CA ALA A 215 10.94 -7.96 13.71
C ALA A 215 12.40 -8.23 14.07
N ALA A 216 12.75 -9.48 14.36
CA ALA A 216 14.15 -9.88 14.47
C ALA A 216 14.74 -10.14 13.09
N LEU A 217 16.00 -9.76 12.87
CA LEU A 217 16.70 -10.10 11.63
C LEU A 217 16.86 -11.62 11.49
N SER A 218 17.26 -12.29 12.58
CA SER A 218 17.58 -13.72 12.64
C SER A 218 17.29 -14.28 14.04
N ASP A 219 17.46 -15.60 14.21
CA ASP A 219 17.34 -16.24 15.53
C ASP A 219 18.37 -15.76 16.55
N THR A 220 19.57 -15.38 16.08
CA THR A 220 20.61 -14.78 16.93
C THR A 220 20.18 -13.40 17.41
N ASP A 221 19.70 -12.54 16.50
CA ASP A 221 19.19 -11.20 16.83
C ASP A 221 18.00 -11.27 17.80
N ARG A 222 17.13 -12.27 17.63
CA ARG A 222 16.03 -12.55 18.55
C ARG A 222 16.52 -12.92 19.95
N ARG A 223 17.60 -13.69 20.08
CA ARG A 223 18.13 -14.17 21.36
C ARG A 223 18.92 -13.11 22.11
N ASP A 224 19.73 -12.33 21.39
CA ASP A 224 20.71 -11.43 21.99
C ASP A 224 20.08 -10.10 22.45
N ARG A 225 18.88 -9.77 21.97
CA ARG A 225 18.18 -8.55 22.37
C ARG A 225 17.25 -8.76 23.56
N PRO A 226 17.20 -7.78 24.49
CA PRO A 226 16.31 -7.82 25.65
C PRO A 226 14.87 -7.49 25.23
N TRP A 227 14.13 -8.49 24.77
CA TRP A 227 12.71 -8.37 24.48
C TRP A 227 11.88 -8.45 25.77
N PRO A 228 10.71 -7.79 25.83
CA PRO A 228 9.87 -7.85 27.01
C PRO A 228 9.28 -9.25 27.22
N ASN A 229 9.14 -9.64 28.47
CA ASN A 229 8.45 -10.88 28.86
C ASN A 229 6.96 -10.86 28.46
N ILE A 230 6.36 -9.67 28.29
CA ILE A 230 5.00 -9.47 27.80
C ILE A 230 5.08 -8.61 26.54
N PRO A 231 5.17 -9.22 25.35
CA PRO A 231 5.31 -8.46 24.12
C PRO A 231 4.00 -7.77 23.73
N ASP A 232 4.08 -6.48 23.42
CA ASP A 232 2.97 -5.72 22.86
C ASP A 232 2.88 -6.00 21.35
N GLU A 233 1.84 -6.74 20.96
CA GLU A 233 1.54 -7.08 19.56
C GLU A 233 1.32 -5.86 18.66
N ALA A 234 1.12 -4.68 19.24
CA ALA A 234 1.03 -3.46 18.47
C ALA A 234 2.36 -2.98 17.92
N VAL A 235 3.45 -3.30 18.62
CA VAL A 235 4.79 -2.79 18.34
C VAL A 235 5.70 -3.87 17.81
N LEU A 236 5.53 -5.12 18.24
CA LEU A 236 6.38 -6.23 17.88
C LEU A 236 5.64 -7.15 16.90
N SER A 237 6.35 -7.62 15.87
CA SER A 237 5.83 -8.65 14.97
C SER A 237 6.04 -9.99 15.64
N LEU A 238 4.94 -10.64 16.01
CA LEU A 238 4.97 -11.81 16.88
C LEU A 238 4.41 -13.05 16.18
N ARG A 239 5.00 -14.19 16.49
CA ARG A 239 4.53 -15.52 16.13
C ARG A 239 4.07 -16.27 17.36
N ARG A 240 2.93 -16.95 17.25
CA ARG A 240 2.38 -17.85 18.27
C ARG A 240 2.39 -19.29 17.75
N PRO A 241 3.49 -20.05 17.89
CA PRO A 241 3.51 -21.44 17.48
C PRO A 241 2.56 -22.31 18.32
N ASN A 242 2.22 -21.87 19.54
CA ASN A 242 1.24 -22.47 20.42
C ASN A 242 0.47 -21.37 21.18
N GLN A 243 -0.56 -21.74 21.95
CA GLN A 243 -1.41 -20.79 22.67
C GLN A 243 -0.71 -20.05 23.82
N THR A 244 0.40 -20.58 24.34
CA THR A 244 1.02 -20.10 25.59
C THR A 244 2.29 -19.30 25.37
N THR A 245 2.93 -19.43 24.21
CA THR A 245 4.25 -18.89 23.96
C THR A 245 4.21 -17.99 22.74
N THR A 246 4.64 -16.75 22.95
CA THR A 246 4.73 -15.75 21.90
C THR A 246 6.19 -15.43 21.69
N TYR A 247 6.67 -15.59 20.45
CA TYR A 247 8.04 -15.26 20.08
C TYR A 247 8.03 -14.07 19.14
N LEU A 248 9.09 -13.27 19.17
CA LEU A 248 9.34 -12.30 18.11
C LEU A 248 9.55 -13.05 16.79
N SER A 249 8.86 -12.62 15.75
CA SER A 249 9.01 -13.17 14.40
C SER A 249 10.37 -12.78 13.84
N THR A 250 11.10 -13.76 13.31
CA THR A 250 12.29 -13.49 12.49
C THR A 250 11.87 -13.19 11.04
N LEU A 251 12.76 -12.57 10.26
CA LEU A 251 12.53 -12.37 8.82
C LEU A 251 12.29 -13.70 8.09
N ALA A 252 12.94 -14.79 8.50
CA ALA A 252 12.68 -16.14 7.97
C ALA A 252 11.23 -16.57 8.25
N GLU A 253 10.76 -16.38 9.47
CA GLU A 253 9.40 -16.76 9.88
C GLU A 253 8.33 -15.89 9.18
N LEU A 254 8.63 -14.62 8.89
CA LEU A 254 7.74 -13.70 8.16
C LEU A 254 7.57 -14.02 6.68
N THR A 255 8.42 -14.89 6.12
CA THR A 255 8.16 -15.44 4.78
C THR A 255 6.81 -16.14 4.74
N ASN A 256 6.43 -16.83 5.83
CA ASN A 256 5.13 -17.46 5.97
C ASN A 256 4.05 -16.39 6.27
N PRO A 257 3.03 -16.24 5.39
CA PRO A 257 1.95 -15.28 5.56
C PRO A 257 1.24 -15.38 6.92
N SER A 258 1.17 -16.58 7.50
CA SER A 258 0.55 -16.81 8.82
C SER A 258 1.22 -16.12 10.01
N ASN A 259 2.45 -15.62 9.85
CA ASN A 259 3.22 -14.97 10.91
C ASN A 259 3.29 -13.45 10.78
N ARG A 260 2.64 -12.87 9.77
CA ARG A 260 2.68 -11.45 9.43
C ARG A 260 1.66 -10.64 10.24
N LEU A 261 1.97 -9.37 10.55
CA LEU A 261 1.15 -8.32 11.20
C LEU A 261 0.00 -8.81 12.11
N GLY A 262 0.26 -9.79 12.97
CA GLY A 262 -0.65 -10.23 14.04
C GLY A 262 -1.04 -11.70 13.99
N GLY A 263 -0.60 -12.41 12.96
CA GLY A 263 -0.83 -13.84 12.80
C GLY A 263 -2.30 -14.23 12.91
N THR A 264 -2.56 -15.52 13.01
CA THR A 264 -3.90 -16.01 13.35
C THR A 264 -4.33 -15.47 14.70
N LYS A 265 -5.39 -14.63 14.74
CA LYS A 265 -6.19 -14.54 15.96
C LYS A 265 -6.78 -15.93 16.18
N TRP A 266 -6.20 -16.67 17.13
CA TRP A 266 -6.74 -17.95 17.57
C TRP A 266 -8.09 -17.70 18.23
N THR A 267 -9.18 -17.77 17.46
CA THR A 267 -10.52 -17.41 17.97
C THR A 267 -11.22 -18.56 18.70
N SER A 268 -10.77 -19.82 18.61
CA SER A 268 -11.14 -20.91 19.54
C SER A 268 -10.36 -22.20 19.21
N ALA A 269 -10.26 -23.13 20.17
CA ALA A 269 -9.46 -24.37 20.09
C ALA A 269 -9.82 -25.36 18.96
N THR A 270 -10.89 -25.13 18.20
CA THR A 270 -11.39 -26.08 17.18
C THR A 270 -11.36 -25.56 15.76
N ASN A 271 -11.06 -24.28 15.52
CA ASN A 271 -10.87 -23.74 14.17
C ASN A 271 -9.67 -22.80 14.18
N GLN A 272 -8.54 -23.31 13.69
CA GLN A 272 -7.48 -22.47 13.16
C GLN A 272 -8.04 -21.74 11.94
N VAL A 273 -8.71 -20.61 12.17
CA VAL A 273 -8.92 -19.66 11.10
C VAL A 273 -7.54 -19.05 10.89
N GLY A 274 -6.88 -19.46 9.79
CA GLY A 274 -5.70 -18.78 9.24
C GLY A 274 -5.91 -17.26 9.26
N PRO A 275 -4.86 -16.41 9.19
CA PRO A 275 -5.10 -15.00 8.94
C PRO A 275 -5.97 -14.97 7.69
N GLY A 276 -7.16 -14.37 7.82
CA GLY A 276 -8.21 -14.51 6.83
C GLY A 276 -7.83 -13.83 5.53
N TYR A 277 -7.00 -14.51 4.72
CA TYR A 277 -6.83 -14.23 3.30
C TYR A 277 -8.10 -14.58 2.51
N ALA A 278 -9.13 -15.10 3.19
CA ALA A 278 -10.39 -15.50 2.61
C ALA A 278 -11.19 -14.27 2.16
N PHE A 279 -11.00 -13.95 0.88
CA PHE A 279 -11.77 -12.99 0.11
C PHE A 279 -13.22 -13.46 -0.03
N GLN A 280 -14.08 -13.23 0.98
CA GLN A 280 -15.52 -13.47 0.89
C GLN A 280 -16.28 -12.18 0.55
N GLY A 281 -16.23 -11.78 -0.73
CA GLY A 281 -17.27 -10.98 -1.41
C GLY A 281 -17.56 -9.56 -0.91
N THR A 282 -16.85 -9.08 0.10
CA THR A 282 -16.85 -7.70 0.60
C THR A 282 -15.45 -7.11 0.39
N PRO A 283 -15.29 -5.78 0.17
CA PRO A 283 -13.97 -5.18 -0.02
C PRO A 283 -13.04 -5.66 1.09
N PRO A 284 -11.83 -6.12 0.73
CA PRO A 284 -11.00 -6.99 1.56
C PRO A 284 -10.75 -6.35 2.92
N GLN A 285 -11.49 -6.79 3.93
CA GLN A 285 -11.04 -6.68 5.31
C GLN A 285 -9.97 -7.76 5.49
N ASP A 286 -8.77 -7.48 4.99
CA ASP A 286 -7.58 -8.20 5.45
C ASP A 286 -7.50 -7.87 6.95
N ASP A 287 -8.03 -8.76 7.81
CA ASP A 287 -8.19 -8.53 9.26
C ASP A 287 -6.83 -8.25 9.94
N ILE A 288 -5.75 -8.64 9.27
CA ILE A 288 -4.35 -8.32 9.59
C ILE A 288 -4.06 -6.81 9.51
N LEU A 289 -4.72 -6.12 8.57
CA LEU A 289 -4.64 -4.67 8.36
C LEU A 289 -5.76 -3.92 9.13
N ALA A 290 -6.58 -4.59 9.93
CA ALA A 290 -7.60 -3.93 10.73
C ALA A 290 -6.99 -2.94 11.75
N PRO A 291 -7.66 -1.82 12.09
CA PRO A 291 -7.17 -0.87 13.08
C PRO A 291 -6.89 -1.53 14.43
N MET A 292 -5.75 -1.21 15.02
CA MET A 292 -5.42 -1.69 16.37
C MET A 292 -6.23 -0.91 17.40
N ALA A 293 -7.21 -1.59 18.01
CA ALA A 293 -8.09 -0.99 19.00
C ALA A 293 -7.35 -0.35 20.20
N SER A 294 -6.12 -0.79 20.49
CA SER A 294 -5.32 -0.28 21.61
C SER A 294 -4.58 1.03 21.33
N ARG A 295 -4.40 1.43 20.07
CA ARG A 295 -3.60 2.62 19.67
C ARG A 295 -4.23 3.37 18.49
N PRO A 296 -5.45 3.87 18.63
CA PRO A 296 -6.09 4.63 17.56
C PRO A 296 -5.26 5.87 17.24
N GLY A 297 -4.77 5.97 16.00
CA GLY A 297 -4.11 7.16 15.46
C GLY A 297 -2.58 7.13 15.42
N GLU A 298 -1.89 6.21 16.11
CA GLU A 298 -0.41 6.16 16.08
C GLU A 298 0.12 5.79 14.68
N ASP A 299 -0.60 4.91 13.97
CA ASP A 299 -0.27 4.51 12.60
C ASP A 299 -0.82 5.46 11.51
N THR A 300 -1.55 6.53 11.88
CA THR A 300 -2.20 7.42 10.89
C THR A 300 -1.21 8.44 10.34
N VAL A 301 -0.89 8.32 9.05
CA VAL A 301 0.03 9.25 8.37
C VAL A 301 -0.73 10.44 7.78
N LEU A 302 -1.87 10.16 7.14
CA LEU A 302 -2.72 11.19 6.52
C LEU A 302 -4.19 10.91 6.83
N SER A 303 -4.95 11.98 7.03
CA SER A 303 -6.41 11.96 7.09
C SER A 303 -7.02 12.48 5.79
N ASN A 304 -8.31 12.21 5.56
CA ASN A 304 -9.07 12.69 4.41
C ASN A 304 -8.49 12.25 3.06
N VAL A 305 -7.94 11.05 3.01
CA VAL A 305 -7.37 10.45 1.81
C VAL A 305 -8.51 9.90 0.96
N ILE A 306 -8.55 10.29 -0.31
CA ILE A 306 -9.53 9.79 -1.28
C ILE A 306 -9.03 8.48 -1.88
N SER A 307 -7.76 8.45 -2.30
CA SER A 307 -7.19 7.36 -3.09
C SER A 307 -5.72 7.10 -2.73
N PHE A 308 -5.34 5.83 -2.65
CA PHE A 308 -3.98 5.34 -2.52
C PHE A 308 -3.75 4.34 -3.64
N GLU A 309 -3.17 4.81 -4.74
CA GLU A 309 -2.94 3.98 -5.91
C GLU A 309 -1.50 3.51 -5.92
N VAL A 310 -1.31 2.21 -6.02
CA VAL A 310 -0.03 1.56 -6.25
C VAL A 310 -0.06 0.95 -7.64
N GLN A 311 0.87 1.35 -8.50
CA GLN A 311 1.12 0.74 -9.80
C GLN A 311 2.56 0.21 -9.81
N VAL A 312 2.82 -0.79 -10.64
CA VAL A 312 4.08 -1.54 -10.62
C VAL A 312 4.70 -1.52 -12.01
N HIS A 313 6.01 -1.26 -12.09
CA HIS A 313 6.81 -1.54 -13.27
C HIS A 313 7.45 -2.91 -13.09
N TRP A 314 6.94 -3.87 -13.86
CA TRP A 314 7.37 -5.26 -13.78
C TRP A 314 7.73 -5.79 -15.17
N THR A 315 8.55 -6.83 -15.19
CA THR A 315 8.89 -7.56 -16.40
C THR A 315 8.53 -9.03 -16.18
N PRO A 316 7.82 -9.71 -17.09
CA PRO A 316 7.70 -11.16 -17.01
C PRO A 316 9.07 -11.81 -16.94
N SER A 317 9.19 -12.87 -16.17
CA SER A 317 10.30 -13.80 -16.42
C SER A 317 10.13 -14.34 -17.83
N SER A 318 11.11 -14.12 -18.69
CA SER A 318 11.19 -14.82 -19.97
C SER A 318 11.47 -16.28 -19.66
N PHE A 319 10.41 -17.07 -19.46
CA PHE A 319 10.54 -18.51 -19.58
C PHE A 319 10.80 -18.77 -21.06
N THR A 320 12.07 -18.77 -21.44
CA THR A 320 12.48 -19.43 -22.66
C THR A 320 12.12 -20.88 -22.44
N LYS A 321 10.96 -21.30 -22.96
CA LYS A 321 10.69 -22.71 -23.21
C LYS A 321 11.96 -23.20 -23.89
N ALA A 322 12.68 -24.12 -23.27
CA ALA A 322 13.97 -24.56 -23.79
C ALA A 322 13.76 -24.92 -25.26
N ASP A 323 14.31 -24.10 -26.15
CA ASP A 323 14.24 -24.26 -27.59
C ASP A 323 14.89 -25.62 -27.89
N ASN A 324 14.06 -26.65 -28.06
CA ASN A 324 14.27 -27.87 -28.87
C ASN A 324 13.40 -29.07 -28.46
N ASP A 325 12.58 -29.01 -27.40
CA ASP A 325 11.46 -29.95 -27.26
C ASP A 325 10.29 -29.50 -28.14
N LEU A 326 10.50 -29.67 -29.46
CA LEU A 326 9.42 -30.14 -30.30
C LEU A 326 8.95 -31.44 -29.65
N LEU A 327 7.85 -31.39 -28.89
CA LEU A 327 7.12 -32.58 -28.49
C LEU A 327 7.09 -33.53 -29.69
N PRO A 328 7.52 -34.80 -29.54
CA PRO A 328 7.51 -35.73 -30.64
C PRO A 328 6.12 -35.72 -31.26
N TYR A 329 6.07 -35.26 -32.50
CA TYR A 329 4.84 -35.14 -33.26
C TYR A 329 4.33 -36.56 -33.52
N GLY A 330 3.39 -37.05 -32.71
CA GLY A 330 2.48 -38.14 -33.05
C GLY A 330 2.03 -39.03 -31.88
N PRO A 331 0.89 -39.75 -31.97
CA PRO A 331 -0.08 -39.80 -33.08
C PRO A 331 -1.55 -39.45 -32.67
N THR A 332 -2.24 -38.74 -33.57
CA THR A 332 -3.67 -38.91 -33.95
C THR A 332 -4.78 -39.01 -32.90
N ASP A 333 -4.67 -38.43 -31.70
CA ASP A 333 -5.86 -38.16 -30.89
C ASP A 333 -6.36 -36.71 -31.11
N PRO A 334 -7.34 -36.46 -32.00
CA PRO A 334 -7.92 -35.13 -32.22
C PRO A 334 -8.76 -34.62 -31.03
N THR A 335 -8.95 -35.42 -29.97
CA THR A 335 -9.77 -35.03 -28.81
C THR A 335 -8.96 -34.53 -27.62
N VAL A 336 -7.67 -34.84 -27.54
CA VAL A 336 -6.79 -34.29 -26.51
C VAL A 336 -6.17 -33.00 -27.04
N LYS A 337 -6.83 -31.87 -26.77
CA LYS A 337 -6.16 -30.58 -26.91
C LYS A 337 -4.90 -30.63 -26.04
N PRO A 338 -3.69 -30.44 -26.60
CA PRO A 338 -2.48 -30.41 -25.81
C PRO A 338 -2.70 -29.41 -24.69
N ASN A 339 -2.40 -29.84 -23.48
CA ASN A 339 -2.47 -29.04 -22.27
C ASN A 339 -1.46 -27.90 -22.44
N ARG A 340 -1.85 -26.87 -23.18
CA ARG A 340 -1.11 -25.63 -23.31
C ARG A 340 -0.99 -25.15 -21.89
N TYR A 341 0.24 -25.10 -21.38
CA TYR A 341 0.60 -24.00 -20.51
C TYR A 341 -0.05 -22.76 -21.13
N PRO A 342 -0.99 -22.10 -20.45
CA PRO A 342 -1.76 -21.09 -21.12
C PRO A 342 -0.77 -20.06 -21.66
N ASP A 343 -0.78 -19.86 -22.98
CA ASP A 343 -0.16 -18.71 -23.63
C ASP A 343 -0.66 -17.39 -22.99
N ASP A 344 -1.68 -17.45 -22.12
CA ASP A 344 -2.20 -16.39 -21.25
C ASP A 344 -1.26 -15.94 -20.12
N PHE A 345 -0.14 -16.63 -19.87
CA PHE A 345 0.95 -16.06 -19.05
C PHE A 345 1.91 -15.19 -19.86
N ASN A 346 1.68 -15.02 -21.16
CA ASN A 346 2.30 -13.91 -21.88
C ASN A 346 1.61 -12.63 -21.41
N PRO A 347 2.25 -11.79 -20.57
CA PRO A 347 1.65 -10.58 -20.02
C PRO A 347 1.53 -9.47 -21.06
N THR A 348 1.40 -9.80 -22.33
CA THR A 348 0.77 -8.89 -23.27
C THR A 348 -0.56 -8.47 -22.62
N PRO A 349 -0.75 -7.16 -22.34
CA PRO A 349 -2.02 -6.66 -21.80
C PRO A 349 -3.15 -7.29 -22.60
N ALA A 350 -4.21 -7.74 -21.92
CA ALA A 350 -5.28 -8.46 -22.58
C ALA A 350 -5.68 -7.68 -23.84
N LYS A 351 -5.75 -8.33 -25.00
CA LYS A 351 -5.96 -7.67 -26.30
C LYS A 351 -7.21 -6.78 -26.24
N GLY A 352 -7.03 -5.47 -26.03
CA GLY A 352 -8.12 -4.51 -25.75
C GLY A 352 -7.90 -3.61 -24.52
N GLU A 353 -6.96 -3.92 -23.63
CA GLU A 353 -6.50 -2.99 -22.59
C GLU A 353 -5.71 -1.88 -23.26
N THR A 354 -6.33 -0.71 -23.36
CA THR A 354 -5.66 0.52 -23.80
C THR A 354 -4.47 0.75 -22.88
N ARG A 355 -3.26 0.80 -23.45
CA ARG A 355 -2.06 1.24 -22.73
C ARG A 355 -2.42 2.53 -22.00
N LYS A 356 -2.48 2.47 -20.67
CA LYS A 356 -2.71 3.67 -19.86
C LYS A 356 -1.59 4.67 -20.17
N THR A 357 -1.88 5.95 -19.97
CA THR A 357 -0.90 7.05 -20.10
C THR A 357 0.34 6.87 -19.22
N ASP A 358 0.27 5.95 -18.25
CA ASP A 358 1.24 5.77 -17.17
C ASP A 358 2.30 4.69 -17.45
N HIS A 359 2.33 4.12 -18.66
CA HIS A 359 3.37 3.15 -19.04
C HIS A 359 4.78 3.72 -18.77
N PRO A 360 5.68 2.98 -18.09
CA PRO A 360 5.67 1.52 -17.92
C PRO A 360 5.00 1.01 -16.62
N PHE A 361 4.35 1.87 -15.85
CA PHE A 361 3.66 1.47 -14.63
C PHE A 361 2.24 0.99 -14.96
N ASP A 362 1.89 -0.19 -14.47
CA ASP A 362 0.54 -0.73 -14.63
C ASP A 362 0.11 -1.51 -13.40
N THR A 363 -1.15 -1.93 -13.41
CA THR A 363 -1.69 -2.85 -12.43
C THR A 363 -1.05 -4.23 -12.58
N LEU A 364 -0.92 -4.95 -11.46
CA LEU A 364 -0.43 -6.32 -11.49
C LEU A 364 -1.36 -7.21 -12.32
N PRO A 365 -0.85 -8.24 -12.99
CA PRO A 365 -1.70 -9.16 -13.73
C PRO A 365 -2.64 -9.89 -12.75
N ARG A 366 -3.86 -10.17 -13.22
CA ARG A 366 -4.84 -10.92 -12.42
C ARG A 366 -4.35 -12.36 -12.25
N VAL A 367 -4.32 -12.86 -11.01
CA VAL A 367 -4.04 -14.27 -10.75
C VAL A 367 -5.20 -15.10 -11.32
N LEU A 368 -4.94 -15.91 -12.34
CA LEU A 368 -5.98 -16.71 -12.97
C LEU A 368 -6.59 -17.72 -11.96
N PRO A 369 -7.93 -17.87 -11.93
CA PRO A 369 -8.57 -18.91 -11.14
C PRO A 369 -8.16 -20.29 -11.67
N THR A 370 -7.35 -21.01 -10.91
CA THR A 370 -7.20 -22.46 -11.12
C THR A 370 -8.44 -23.17 -10.57
N TRP A 371 -8.88 -24.21 -11.28
CA TRP A 371 -10.26 -24.73 -11.37
C TRP A 371 -10.97 -25.17 -10.07
N THR A 372 -10.40 -25.01 -8.88
CA THR A 372 -11.03 -25.45 -7.62
C THR A 372 -10.74 -24.56 -6.41
N ASN A 373 -10.11 -23.39 -6.56
CA ASN A 373 -9.26 -22.91 -5.46
C ASN A 373 -9.21 -21.37 -5.21
N GLY A 374 -10.16 -20.88 -4.40
CA GLY A 374 -10.62 -19.48 -4.34
C GLY A 374 -9.84 -18.43 -3.52
N GLY A 375 -8.70 -18.72 -2.89
CA GLY A 375 -8.06 -17.77 -1.96
C GLY A 375 -7.44 -16.50 -2.58
N LEU A 376 -6.63 -16.66 -3.64
CA LEU A 376 -6.01 -15.54 -4.37
C LEU A 376 -6.52 -15.39 -5.81
N ALA A 377 -7.37 -16.33 -6.24
CA ALA A 377 -7.93 -16.38 -7.57
C ALA A 377 -8.68 -15.08 -7.87
N GLY A 378 -8.30 -14.42 -8.94
CA GLY A 378 -8.90 -13.19 -9.40
C GLY A 378 -8.39 -11.92 -8.72
N THR A 379 -7.41 -12.01 -7.82
CA THR A 379 -6.78 -10.83 -7.20
C THR A 379 -5.60 -10.32 -8.04
N HIS A 380 -5.24 -9.05 -7.85
CA HIS A 380 -4.09 -8.41 -8.49
C HIS A 380 -2.95 -8.25 -7.48
N THR A 381 -2.57 -9.39 -6.89
CA THR A 381 -1.64 -9.44 -5.75
C THR A 381 -0.34 -10.12 -6.15
N TYR A 382 0.79 -9.46 -5.91
CA TYR A 382 2.13 -10.04 -5.91
C TYR A 382 2.53 -10.28 -4.46
N ASP A 383 3.12 -11.44 -4.17
CA ASP A 383 3.66 -11.76 -2.86
C ASP A 383 4.95 -12.57 -3.08
N SER A 384 6.07 -12.14 -2.52
CA SER A 384 7.36 -12.80 -2.73
C SER A 384 7.61 -14.02 -1.82
N TRP A 385 6.60 -14.48 -1.08
CA TRP A 385 6.75 -15.53 -0.08
C TRP A 385 7.33 -16.84 -0.61
N THR A 386 8.00 -17.52 0.32
CA THR A 386 8.49 -18.89 0.16
C THR A 386 7.46 -19.84 0.72
N ASN A 387 7.53 -21.08 0.24
CA ASN A 387 7.20 -22.20 1.08
C ASN A 387 8.14 -23.35 0.76
N ASP A 388 8.80 -23.82 1.81
CA ASP A 388 9.18 -25.22 2.03
C ASP A 388 9.54 -26.05 0.78
N PRO A 389 10.84 -26.25 0.50
CA PRO A 389 11.29 -27.13 -0.59
C PRO A 389 10.91 -28.61 -0.41
N SER A 390 10.32 -29.02 0.73
CA SER A 390 9.90 -30.41 0.99
C SER A 390 8.50 -30.78 0.50
N LEU A 391 7.72 -29.84 -0.02
CA LEU A 391 6.33 -30.07 -0.39
C LEU A 391 6.16 -30.39 -1.89
N ASP A 392 5.96 -31.67 -2.19
CA ASP A 392 5.56 -32.21 -3.50
C ASP A 392 4.29 -31.46 -3.99
N TRP A 393 4.35 -30.80 -5.14
CA TRP A 393 3.27 -29.97 -5.71
C TRP A 393 2.07 -30.84 -6.16
N THR A 394 1.21 -31.31 -5.24
CA THR A 394 0.00 -32.07 -5.60
C THR A 394 -1.22 -31.17 -5.79
N THR A 395 -2.04 -31.48 -6.80
CA THR A 395 -3.03 -30.61 -7.46
C THR A 395 -4.36 -30.34 -6.72
N ASN A 396 -4.56 -30.80 -5.49
CA ASN A 396 -5.83 -30.61 -4.76
C ASN A 396 -5.57 -30.15 -3.33
N TYR A 397 -5.88 -28.90 -2.99
CA TYR A 397 -5.86 -28.47 -1.58
C TYR A 397 -6.82 -27.32 -1.27
N ASP A 398 -7.29 -27.28 -0.02
CA ASP A 398 -8.36 -26.47 0.55
C ASP A 398 -7.91 -25.03 0.93
N PRO A 399 -8.62 -23.97 0.50
CA PRO A 399 -8.28 -22.57 0.82
C PRO A 399 -8.56 -22.12 2.27
N ALA A 400 -9.17 -22.95 3.12
CA ALA A 400 -9.32 -22.65 4.56
C ALA A 400 -7.99 -22.78 5.34
N THR A 401 -6.97 -23.38 4.72
CA THR A 401 -5.60 -23.49 5.24
C THR A 401 -4.64 -22.88 4.22
N PRO A 402 -4.07 -21.68 4.45
CA PRO A 402 -3.09 -21.08 3.54
C PRO A 402 -1.79 -21.88 3.60
N ASP A 403 -1.75 -23.00 2.89
CA ASP A 403 -0.58 -23.85 2.79
C ASP A 403 0.21 -23.42 1.56
N ALA A 404 1.49 -23.12 1.73
CA ALA A 404 2.45 -24.07 1.22
C ALA A 404 2.83 -24.00 -0.28
N LYS A 405 1.84 -23.92 -1.17
CA LYS A 405 1.94 -24.66 -2.44
C LYS A 405 1.43 -23.92 -3.67
N ARG A 406 1.55 -22.59 -3.73
CA ARG A 406 1.33 -21.82 -4.98
C ARG A 406 2.55 -20.97 -5.28
N PRO A 407 3.16 -21.07 -6.49
CA PRO A 407 4.25 -20.21 -6.83
C PRO A 407 3.71 -18.77 -6.93
N PRO A 408 4.47 -17.79 -6.44
CA PRO A 408 4.11 -16.39 -6.62
C PRO A 408 4.04 -16.04 -8.11
N LEU A 409 3.42 -14.90 -8.45
CA LEU A 409 3.49 -14.36 -9.80
C LEU A 409 4.97 -14.28 -10.22
N VAL A 410 5.33 -14.99 -11.29
CA VAL A 410 6.73 -15.05 -11.74
C VAL A 410 7.03 -13.81 -12.59
N ILE A 411 7.18 -12.70 -11.88
CA ILE A 411 7.50 -11.39 -12.44
C ILE A 411 8.68 -10.80 -11.67
N THR A 412 9.51 -10.04 -12.36
CA THR A 412 10.51 -9.19 -11.72
C THR A 412 9.91 -7.82 -11.52
N VAL A 413 9.69 -7.43 -10.27
CA VAL A 413 9.25 -6.08 -9.93
C VAL A 413 10.47 -5.16 -9.86
N ARG A 414 10.53 -4.14 -10.71
CA ARG A 414 11.65 -3.19 -10.76
C ARG A 414 11.39 -1.95 -9.94
N ALA A 415 10.22 -1.35 -10.13
CA ALA A 415 9.86 -0.11 -9.46
C ALA A 415 8.35 -0.08 -9.15
N VAL A 416 7.98 0.79 -8.21
CA VAL A 416 6.58 1.11 -7.92
C VAL A 416 6.33 2.59 -8.09
N GLN A 417 5.16 2.91 -8.64
CA GLN A 417 4.61 4.26 -8.67
C GLN A 417 3.46 4.33 -7.67
N VAL A 418 3.56 5.25 -6.72
CA VAL A 418 2.51 5.48 -5.72
C VAL A 418 1.89 6.85 -5.95
N ARG A 419 0.56 6.90 -5.97
CA ARG A 419 -0.23 8.14 -6.04
C ARG A 419 -1.11 8.24 -4.82
N ILE A 420 -1.05 9.38 -4.13
CA ILE A 420 -1.87 9.67 -2.97
C ILE A 420 -2.73 10.88 -3.32
N ARG A 421 -4.06 10.73 -3.17
CA ARG A 421 -5.02 11.83 -3.32
C ARG A 421 -5.65 12.16 -1.98
N VAL A 422 -5.64 13.44 -1.59
CA VAL A 422 -6.21 13.93 -0.33
C VAL A 422 -7.25 15.01 -0.62
N TRP A 423 -8.31 15.04 0.17
CA TRP A 423 -9.36 16.05 0.13
C TRP A 423 -9.10 17.18 1.13
N ASP A 424 -9.12 18.43 0.67
CA ASP A 424 -9.16 19.60 1.54
C ASP A 424 -10.62 19.97 1.86
N GLN A 425 -11.05 19.72 3.09
CA GLN A 425 -12.40 20.05 3.52
C GLN A 425 -12.71 21.55 3.50
N LYS A 426 -11.70 22.42 3.69
CA LYS A 426 -11.87 23.87 3.71
C LYS A 426 -11.92 24.46 2.32
N MET A 427 -11.12 23.94 1.40
CA MET A 427 -11.13 24.38 -0.01
C MET A 427 -12.14 23.66 -0.87
N GLN A 428 -12.66 22.54 -0.40
CA GLN A 428 -13.43 21.59 -1.20
C GLN A 428 -12.70 21.21 -2.49
N ALA A 429 -11.40 20.87 -2.36
CA ALA A 429 -10.55 20.55 -3.50
C ALA A 429 -9.67 19.33 -3.21
N GLY A 430 -9.52 18.44 -4.20
CA GLY A 430 -8.56 17.35 -4.17
C GLY A 430 -7.13 17.82 -4.46
N ARG A 431 -6.14 17.20 -3.82
CA ARG A 431 -4.72 17.31 -4.16
C ARG A 431 -4.13 15.94 -4.39
N GLN A 432 -3.18 15.85 -5.31
CA GLN A 432 -2.47 14.60 -5.62
C GLN A 432 -0.96 14.81 -5.53
N ILE A 433 -0.27 13.81 -4.97
CA ILE A 433 1.16 13.62 -5.13
C ILE A 433 1.43 12.27 -5.80
N THR A 434 2.37 12.24 -6.73
CA THR A 434 2.85 11.02 -7.38
C THR A 434 4.34 10.90 -7.14
N PHE A 435 4.83 9.70 -6.83
CA PHE A 435 6.25 9.41 -6.85
C PHE A 435 6.55 8.00 -7.31
N VAL A 436 7.78 7.82 -7.76
CA VAL A 436 8.32 6.56 -8.25
C VAL A 436 9.49 6.17 -7.36
N GLN A 437 9.55 4.90 -6.97
CA GLN A 437 10.63 4.33 -6.20
C GLN A 437 11.12 3.03 -6.84
N ASP A 438 12.43 2.92 -7.01
CA ASP A 438 13.12 1.70 -7.43
C ASP A 438 13.27 0.75 -6.23
N LEU A 439 12.90 -0.51 -6.41
CA LEU A 439 12.68 -1.48 -5.31
C LEU A 439 13.80 -2.48 -5.09
#